data_AF-A0A068YX71-F1
#
_entry.id   AF-A0A068YX71-F1
#
_cell.length_a   1.000
_cell.length_b   1.000
_cell.length_c   1.000
_cell.angle_alpha   90.00
_cell.angle_beta   90.00
_cell.angle_gamma   90.00
#
_symmetry.space_group_name_H-M   'P 1'
#
loop_
_entity.id
_entity.type
_entity.pdbx_description
1 polymer ?
#
loop_
_entity_poly.entity_id
_entity_poly.type
_entity_poly.pdbx_seq_one_letter_code
_entity_poly.pdbx_strand_id
1 'polypeptide(L)' 'MLRQRFPKSSNFLKVSDEDVQEAVYQLNHRPRKCLGFRTPHEVFHAIEMKPLTLAFGAFCN' A
#
# COMPACT_ATOMS: atom_id res chain seq x y z
N MET A 1 1.95 -7.27 4.35
CA MET A 1 3.40 -7.27 4.62
C MET A 1 4.12 -6.75 3.38
N LEU A 2 5.23 -6.01 3.50
CA LEU A 2 5.94 -5.38 2.36
C LEU A 2 6.29 -6.37 1.25
N ARG A 3 6.69 -7.60 1.60
CA ARG A 3 6.95 -8.71 0.67
C ARG A 3 5.82 -8.98 -0.33
N GLN A 4 4.57 -8.70 0.03
CA GLN A 4 3.40 -8.96 -0.82
C GLN A 4 3.32 -8.04 -2.06
N ARG A 5 4.10 -6.95 -2.11
CA ARG A 5 4.16 -6.08 -3.29
C ARG A 5 5.18 -6.55 -4.34
N PHE A 6 6.02 -7.52 -3.99
CA PHE A 6 7.01 -8.08 -4.89
C PHE A 6 6.65 -9.52 -5.25
N PRO A 7 6.89 -9.96 -6.50
CA PRO A 7 6.73 -11.36 -6.89
C PRO A 7 7.44 -12.34 -5.94
N LYS A 8 6.97 -13.58 -5.95
CA LYS A 8 7.72 -14.66 -5.28
C LYS A 8 9.10 -14.79 -5.94
N SER A 9 10.11 -15.06 -5.13
CA SER A 9 11.52 -15.17 -5.58
C SER A 9 12.14 -13.89 -6.16
N SER A 10 11.57 -12.70 -5.94
CA SER A 10 12.25 -11.43 -6.27
C SER A 10 13.60 -11.32 -5.57
N ASN A 11 14.63 -10.95 -6.34
CA ASN A 11 15.94 -10.62 -5.81
C ASN A 11 15.94 -9.16 -5.31
N PHE A 12 15.89 -8.98 -3.99
CA PHE A 12 15.85 -7.65 -3.36
C PHE A 12 17.12 -6.82 -3.59
N LEU A 13 18.24 -7.43 -3.99
CA LEU A 13 19.45 -6.69 -4.36
C LEU A 13 19.30 -5.94 -5.70
N LYS A 14 18.26 -6.26 -6.48
CA LYS A 14 17.96 -5.64 -7.77
C LYS A 14 16.72 -4.74 -7.74
N VAL A 15 16.06 -4.63 -6.59
CA VAL A 15 14.90 -3.75 -6.41
C VAL A 15 15.44 -2.34 -6.20
N SER A 16 14.91 -1.37 -6.95
CA SER A 16 15.34 0.01 -6.80
C SER A 16 14.72 0.64 -5.54
N ASP A 17 15.32 1.72 -5.06
CA ASP A 17 14.74 2.44 -3.92
C ASP A 17 13.36 3.00 -4.27
N GLU A 18 13.13 3.41 -5.52
CA GLU A 18 11.84 3.89 -6.01
C GLU A 18 10.76 2.81 -5.91
N ASP A 19 11.06 1.57 -6.30
CA ASP A 19 10.14 0.43 -6.17
C ASP A 19 9.77 0.18 -4.70
N VAL A 20 10.75 0.32 -3.78
CA VAL A 20 10.51 0.19 -2.34
C VAL A 20 9.63 1.33 -1.84
N GLN A 21 9.90 2.57 -2.25
CA GLN A 21 9.09 3.73 -1.87
C GLN A 21 7.64 3.57 -2.34
N GLU A 22 7.43 3.11 -3.57
CA GLU A 22 6.08 2.85 -4.09
C GLU A 22 5.36 1.77 -3.28
N ALA A 23 6.04 0.66 -2.97
CA ALA A 23 5.47 -0.42 -2.18
C ALA A 23 5.09 0.05 -0.75
N VAL A 24 5.92 0.89 -0.13
CA VAL A 24 5.66 1.50 1.19
C VAL A 24 4.49 2.48 1.10
N TYR A 25 4.48 3.34 0.08
CA TYR A 25 3.40 4.29 -0.15
C TYR A 25 2.04 3.57 -0.25
N GLN A 26 1.96 2.54 -1.09
CA GLN A 26 0.75 1.73 -1.25
C GLN A 26 0.36 1.00 0.05
N LEU A 27 1.34 0.52 0.83
CA LEU A 27 1.09 -0.15 2.10
C LEU A 27 0.47 0.79 3.15
N ASN A 28 0.97 2.02 3.20
CA ASN A 28 0.55 3.07 4.12
C ASN A 28 -0.81 3.67 3.75
N HIS A 29 -1.16 3.66 2.46
CA HIS A 29 -2.45 4.15 1.95
C HIS A 29 -3.49 3.05 1.73
N ARG A 30 -3.24 1.83 2.22
CA ARG A 30 -4.19 0.73 2.12
C ARG A 30 -5.19 0.74 3.30
N PRO A 31 -6.50 0.77 3.05
CA PRO A 31 -7.54 0.62 4.07
C PRO A 31 -7.35 -0.64 4.93
N ARG A 32 -7.45 -0.52 6.26
CA ARG A 32 -7.34 -1.65 7.19
C ARG A 32 -8.60 -1.80 8.03
N LYS A 33 -9.17 -3.01 8.07
CA LYS A 33 -10.36 -3.33 8.87
C LYS A 33 -10.19 -2.99 10.36
N CYS A 34 -8.99 -3.21 10.92
CA CYS A 34 -8.69 -2.88 12.31
C CYS A 34 -8.63 -1.37 12.60
N LEU A 35 -8.56 -0.52 11.57
CA LEU A 35 -8.59 0.94 11.69
C LEU A 35 -9.94 1.53 11.25
N GLY A 36 -11.02 0.73 11.25
CA GLY A 36 -12.32 1.17 10.75
C GLY A 36 -12.30 1.48 9.24
N PHE A 37 -11.49 0.75 8.48
CA PHE A 37 -11.21 0.99 7.04
C PHE A 37 -10.46 2.29 6.72
N ARG A 38 -9.94 2.99 7.74
CA ARG A 38 -8.93 4.04 7.51
C ARG A 38 -7.59 3.42 7.13
N THR A 39 -6.77 4.22 6.46
CA THR A 39 -5.39 3.90 6.10
C THR A 39 -4.45 4.17 7.29
N PRO A 40 -3.33 3.44 7.40
CA PRO A 40 -2.30 3.77 8.37
C PRO A 40 -1.83 5.22 8.31
N HIS A 41 -1.70 5.77 7.09
CA HIS A 41 -1.30 7.16 6.87
C HIS A 41 -2.27 8.17 7.50
N GLU A 42 -3.58 7.99 7.30
CA GLU A 42 -4.62 8.85 7.91
C GLU A 42 -4.58 8.84 9.43
N VAL A 43 -4.43 7.65 10.03
CA VAL A 43 -4.39 7.51 11.49
C VAL A 43 -3.10 8.12 12.05
N PHE A 44 -1.97 7.90 11.39
CA PHE A 44 -0.68 8.40 11.85
C PHE A 44 -0.57 9.93 11.77
N HIS A 45 -1.07 10.53 10.69
CA HIS A 45 -1.01 11.99 10.49
C HIS A 45 -2.26 12.74 10.99
N ALA A 46 -3.24 12.02 11.55
CA ALA A 46 -4.54 12.57 11.97
C ALA A 46 -5.24 13.38 10.85
N ILE A 47 -5.12 12.91 9.61
CA ILE A 47 -5.76 13.51 8.43
C ILE A 47 -6.86 12.60 7.89
N GLU A 48 -7.73 13.18 7.07
CA GLU A 48 -8.68 12.43 6.23
C GLU A 48 -8.18 12.46 4.78
N MET A 49 -8.04 11.28 4.16
CA MET A 49 -7.60 11.17 2.78
C MET A 49 -8.69 10.57 1.89
N LYS A 50 -8.71 11.00 0.63
CA LYS A 50 -9.55 10.38 -0.39
C LYS A 50 -8.92 9.03 -0.77
N PRO A 51 -9.67 7.92 -0.83
CA PRO A 51 -9.10 6.62 -1.19
C PRO A 51 -8.38 6.69 -2.54
N LEU A 52 -7.13 6.18 -2.62
CA LEU A 52 -6.38 6.11 -3.88
C LEU A 52 -7.12 5.27 -4.95
N THR A 53 -7.99 4.36 -4.51
CA THR A 53 -8.85 3.56 -5.37
C THR A 53 -10.28 4.12 -5.39
N LEU A 54 -10.50 5.13 -6.23
CA LEU A 54 -11.83 5.58 -6.65
C LEU A 54 -12.16 5.03 -8.05
N ALA A 55 -11.86 3.74 -8.27
CA ALA A 55 -12.31 2.99 -9.43
C ALA A 55 -12.81 1.62 -8.95
N PHE A 56 -14.13 1.48 -8.89
CA PHE A 56 -14.83 0.20 -8.83
C PHE A 56 -14.34 -0.66 -10.02
N GLY A 57 -13.36 -1.57 -9.84
CA GLY A 57 -12.99 -2.46 -10.95
C GLY A 57 -11.62 -3.12 -10.97
N ALA A 58 -10.77 -3.01 -9.95
CA ALA A 58 -9.47 -3.69 -9.95
C ALA A 58 -9.36 -4.76 -8.84
N PHE A 59 -10.35 -5.65 -8.78
CA PHE A 59 -10.20 -6.96 -8.14
C PHE A 59 -10.15 -8.04 -9.23
N CYS A 60 -9.08 -8.05 -10.02
CA CYS A 60 -8.70 -9.21 -10.83
C CYS A 60 -7.18 -9.42 -10.65
N ASN A 61 -6.83 -10.33 -9.74
CA ASN A 61 -5.75 -11.29 -9.94
C ASN A 61 -6.35 -12.67 -9.69
#